data_AF-A0A4U1J5K9-F1
#
_entry.id   AF-A0A4U1J5K9-F1
#
_cell.length_a   1.000
_cell.length_b   1.000
_cell.length_c   1.000
_cell.angle_alpha   90.00
_cell.angle_beta   90.00
_cell.angle_gamma   90.00
#
_symmetry.space_group_name_H-M   'P 1'
#
loop_
_entity.id
_entity.type
_entity.pdbx_description
1 polymer ?
#
loop_
_entity_poly.entity_id
_entity_poly.type
_entity_poly.pdbx_seq_one_letter_code
_entity_poly.pdbx_strand_id
1 'polypeptide(L)'
;MTRRVVPPLRPQDLRDHADPARIERVWDRLEHDLPGRREPERARMTGTLLAVAAAAVAAFSAGLYVGSSSSGEGGPTEVRAIAAENNASPSVLAAGTRQARYPLPGGGTLTLSPGATVEVERGEGEAVTLRLLRGEASVDTASAPKAAEIALVAEGAALFARAGSVVFVRRNEADIDVRVASGSARVSWPAGSRELSGGDGLEAVPMIALAEAPHDDPTNPDPRPRRTIAPMPRDISPRTLALPLRPETPAVAIAAPDWRAKYNAGELAQALELLRQQPGGIEGAIASSRSAAELVVIGDIARAKGGDPSAALLALTRVVEGFPNDPYAEIAAFTLGGMYEKMGQADQAQKYFERARSLKGVLAEDALCKQIRAEHRAGRKEEAARMGTEYSNKYPDGRCKEDVERILSGEEPTQEEPQASPDAGAGDASAP
;
A
#
# COMPACT_ATOMS: atom_id res chain seq x y z
N MET A 1 -11.47 -32.83 -38.13
CA MET A 1 -11.26 -32.87 -36.66
C MET A 1 -12.36 -32.04 -36.01
N THR A 2 -13.33 -32.70 -35.40
CA THR A 2 -14.52 -32.11 -34.76
C THR A 2 -14.14 -31.46 -33.43
N ARG A 3 -14.40 -30.15 -33.29
CA ARG A 3 -14.18 -29.41 -32.04
C ARG A 3 -15.21 -29.88 -31.00
N ARG A 4 -14.71 -30.40 -29.86
CA ARG A 4 -15.54 -30.71 -28.69
C ARG A 4 -16.02 -29.39 -28.08
N VAL A 5 -17.33 -29.20 -28.09
CA VAL A 5 -18.00 -28.10 -27.39
C VAL A 5 -18.08 -28.48 -25.91
N VAL A 6 -17.49 -27.68 -25.04
CA VAL A 6 -17.62 -27.82 -23.58
C VAL A 6 -18.96 -27.22 -23.17
N PRO A 7 -19.83 -27.93 -22.44
CA PRO A 7 -21.13 -27.42 -22.05
C PRO A 7 -21.00 -26.27 -21.01
N PRO A 8 -21.93 -25.31 -21.02
CA PRO A 8 -21.95 -24.20 -20.07
C PRO A 8 -22.25 -24.70 -18.66
N LEU A 9 -21.37 -24.36 -17.71
CA LEU A 9 -21.55 -24.61 -16.27
C LEU A 9 -22.74 -23.80 -15.75
N ARG A 10 -23.68 -24.45 -15.05
CA ARG A 10 -24.84 -23.76 -14.47
C ARG A 10 -24.47 -23.30 -13.05
N PRO A 11 -24.92 -22.11 -12.60
CA PRO A 11 -24.61 -21.59 -11.25
C PRO A 11 -25.01 -22.51 -10.08
N GLN A 12 -25.92 -23.45 -10.32
CA GLN A 12 -26.38 -24.45 -9.36
C GLN A 12 -25.39 -25.62 -9.20
N ASP A 13 -24.52 -25.87 -10.19
CA ASP A 13 -23.45 -26.87 -10.11
C ASP A 13 -22.32 -26.43 -9.15
N LEU A 14 -22.28 -25.15 -8.78
CA LEU A 14 -21.32 -24.58 -7.83
C LEU A 14 -21.82 -24.53 -6.39
N ARG A 15 -23.09 -24.87 -6.13
CA ARG A 15 -23.72 -24.66 -4.82
C ARG A 15 -23.87 -25.92 -3.95
N ASP A 16 -23.54 -27.12 -4.44
CA ASP A 16 -24.02 -28.33 -3.74
C ASP A 16 -23.05 -29.53 -3.74
N HIS A 17 -21.88 -29.37 -3.10
CA HIS A 17 -20.96 -30.49 -2.86
C HIS A 17 -20.49 -30.64 -1.41
N ALA A 18 -21.15 -29.99 -0.46
CA ALA A 18 -20.96 -30.29 0.95
C ALA A 18 -21.97 -31.37 1.38
N ASP A 19 -21.74 -32.60 0.92
CA ASP A 19 -22.49 -33.78 1.36
C ASP A 19 -22.45 -33.84 2.91
N PRO A 20 -23.61 -33.83 3.61
CA PRO A 20 -23.67 -33.88 5.07
C PRO A 20 -22.85 -35.05 5.66
N ALA A 21 -22.80 -36.18 4.96
CA ALA A 21 -22.02 -37.35 5.39
C ALA A 21 -20.49 -37.13 5.29
N ARG A 22 -20.05 -36.16 4.49
CA ARG A 22 -18.63 -35.74 4.45
C ARG A 22 -18.32 -34.78 5.58
N ILE A 23 -19.27 -33.90 5.94
CA ILE A 23 -19.13 -32.98 7.08
C ILE A 23 -19.06 -33.77 8.38
N GLU A 24 -19.95 -34.75 8.60
CA GLU A 24 -19.93 -35.60 9.80
C GLU A 24 -18.61 -36.37 9.94
N ARG A 25 -18.07 -36.94 8.86
CA ARG A 25 -16.77 -37.66 8.90
C ARG A 25 -15.58 -36.75 9.26
N VAL A 26 -15.64 -35.47 8.94
CA VAL A 26 -14.60 -34.50 9.32
C VAL A 26 -14.73 -34.15 10.81
N TRP A 27 -15.96 -33.98 11.30
CA TRP A 27 -16.21 -33.74 12.73
C TRP A 27 -15.82 -34.94 13.60
N ASP A 28 -16.17 -36.16 13.18
CA ASP A 28 -15.80 -37.40 13.88
C ASP A 28 -14.28 -37.55 14.04
N ARG A 29 -13.52 -37.15 13.00
CA ARG A 29 -12.06 -37.17 13.04
C ARG A 29 -11.49 -36.09 13.95
N LEU A 30 -12.07 -34.89 13.95
CA LEU A 30 -11.65 -33.80 14.84
C LEU A 30 -11.92 -34.12 16.32
N GLU A 31 -13.01 -34.81 16.63
CA GLU A 31 -13.30 -35.25 18.00
C GLU A 31 -12.34 -36.36 18.48
N HIS A 32 -11.90 -37.25 17.58
CA HIS A 32 -10.94 -38.31 17.90
C HIS A 32 -9.49 -37.82 18.04
N ASP A 33 -9.09 -36.78 17.30
CA ASP A 33 -7.69 -36.31 17.27
C ASP A 33 -7.36 -35.26 18.35
N LEU A 34 -8.32 -34.88 19.20
CA LEU A 34 -8.06 -34.00 20.35
C LEU A 34 -7.55 -34.80 21.56
N PRO A 35 -6.27 -34.72 21.93
CA PRO A 35 -5.74 -35.47 23.07
C PRO A 35 -6.32 -34.95 24.38
N GLY A 36 -7.12 -35.81 25.02
CA GLY A 36 -7.26 -35.93 26.48
C GLY A 36 -7.30 -34.62 27.27
N ARG A 37 -8.46 -33.98 27.29
CA ARG A 37 -8.82 -33.01 28.33
C ARG A 37 -8.81 -33.76 29.68
N ARG A 38 -7.68 -33.68 30.41
CA ARG A 38 -7.59 -34.15 31.79
C ARG A 38 -8.68 -33.44 32.60
N GLU A 39 -9.62 -34.21 33.13
CA GLU A 39 -10.62 -33.72 34.07
C GLU A 39 -9.90 -33.07 35.27
N PRO A 40 -10.16 -31.80 35.60
CA PRO A 40 -9.79 -31.28 36.90
C PRO A 40 -10.64 -32.00 37.97
N GLU A 41 -9.96 -32.49 39.00
CA GLU A 41 -10.56 -33.14 40.16
C GLU A 41 -11.76 -32.36 40.70
N ARG A 42 -12.84 -33.12 40.93
CA ARG A 42 -14.10 -32.65 41.50
C ARG A 42 -13.90 -32.13 42.92
N ALA A 43 -13.79 -30.81 43.08
CA ALA A 43 -14.12 -30.15 44.33
C ALA A 43 -15.64 -30.00 44.42
N ARG A 44 -16.25 -30.68 45.40
CA ARG A 44 -17.67 -30.56 45.76
C ARG A 44 -17.99 -29.12 46.15
N MET A 45 -18.78 -28.42 45.32
CA MET A 45 -19.56 -27.27 45.79
C MET A 45 -21.03 -27.40 45.36
N THR A 46 -21.83 -27.58 46.40
CA THR A 46 -23.26 -27.35 46.62
C THR A 46 -24.04 -26.56 45.58
N GLY A 47 -25.20 -27.13 45.21
CA GLY A 47 -26.13 -26.58 44.23
C GLY A 47 -26.84 -25.33 44.70
N THR A 48 -26.72 -24.26 43.90
CA THR A 48 -27.66 -23.12 43.83
C THR A 48 -27.63 -22.39 42.47
N LEU A 49 -26.90 -22.90 41.46
CA LEU A 49 -26.72 -22.22 40.17
C LEU A 49 -27.56 -22.78 39.00
N LEU A 50 -28.40 -23.80 39.23
CA LEU A 50 -29.23 -24.38 38.17
C LEU A 50 -30.55 -23.63 37.90
N ALA A 51 -30.90 -22.61 38.71
CA ALA A 51 -32.14 -21.86 38.53
C ALA A 51 -32.01 -20.64 37.59
N VAL A 52 -30.80 -20.12 37.34
CA VAL A 52 -30.61 -18.89 36.54
C VAL A 52 -30.50 -19.19 35.04
N ALA A 53 -30.00 -20.36 34.65
CA ALA A 53 -29.85 -20.73 33.24
C ALA A 53 -31.19 -20.98 32.51
N ALA A 54 -32.24 -21.42 33.23
CA ALA A 54 -33.55 -21.69 32.63
C ALA A 54 -34.34 -20.41 32.29
N ALA A 55 -34.10 -19.30 32.99
CA ALA A 55 -34.81 -18.04 32.75
C ALA A 55 -34.32 -17.30 31.49
N ALA A 56 -33.03 -17.43 31.14
CA ALA A 56 -32.46 -16.75 29.97
C ALA A 56 -32.94 -17.34 28.62
N VAL A 57 -33.18 -18.66 28.58
CA VAL A 57 -33.64 -19.35 27.35
C VAL A 57 -35.11 -19.04 27.04
N ALA A 58 -35.95 -18.80 28.06
CA ALA A 58 -37.36 -18.44 27.88
C ALA A 58 -37.56 -17.00 27.36
N ALA A 59 -36.70 -16.05 27.74
CA ALA A 59 -36.79 -14.67 27.27
C ALA A 59 -36.38 -14.53 25.78
N PHE A 60 -35.41 -15.32 25.32
CA PHE A 60 -34.92 -15.24 23.94
C PHE A 60 -35.91 -15.85 22.93
N SER A 61 -36.63 -16.90 23.33
CA SER A 61 -37.63 -17.56 22.49
C SER A 61 -38.92 -16.74 22.31
N ALA A 62 -39.30 -15.95 23.33
CA ALA A 62 -40.44 -15.03 23.22
C ALA A 62 -40.16 -13.83 22.30
N GLY A 63 -38.91 -13.35 22.23
CA GLY A 63 -38.52 -12.23 21.35
C GLY A 63 -38.56 -12.55 19.86
N LEU A 64 -38.22 -13.79 19.47
CA LEU A 64 -38.24 -14.22 18.07
C LEU A 64 -39.66 -14.42 17.50
N TYR A 65 -40.65 -14.68 18.36
CA TYR A 65 -42.03 -14.92 17.91
C TYR A 65 -42.79 -13.61 17.63
N VAL A 66 -42.41 -12.50 18.25
CA VAL A 66 -43.04 -11.19 18.02
C VAL A 66 -42.50 -10.52 16.75
N GLY A 67 -41.24 -10.78 16.37
CA GLY A 67 -40.58 -10.16 15.21
C GLY A 67 -40.99 -10.70 13.83
N SER A 68 -41.68 -11.84 13.74
CA SER A 68 -42.02 -12.47 12.45
C SER A 68 -43.38 -12.09 11.88
N SER A 69 -44.15 -11.22 12.56
CA SER A 69 -45.55 -10.93 12.21
C SER A 69 -45.84 -9.59 11.53
N SER A 70 -44.82 -8.79 11.16
CA SER A 70 -45.04 -7.42 10.61
C SER A 70 -44.50 -7.14 9.21
N SER A 71 -44.11 -8.14 8.42
CA SER A 71 -43.74 -7.93 7.01
C SER A 71 -44.98 -7.87 6.11
N GLY A 72 -45.66 -6.72 6.13
CA GLY A 72 -46.71 -6.37 5.17
C GLY A 72 -46.14 -5.93 3.82
N GLU A 73 -46.81 -6.36 2.76
CA GLU A 73 -46.54 -6.09 1.34
C GLU A 73 -46.29 -4.61 1.00
N GLY A 74 -45.08 -4.30 0.54
CA GLY A 74 -44.76 -3.06 -0.17
C GLY A 74 -44.33 -3.39 -1.60
N GLY A 75 -45.16 -3.02 -2.58
CA GLY A 75 -44.92 -3.26 -4.01
C GLY A 75 -43.73 -2.47 -4.58
N PRO A 76 -43.18 -2.89 -5.74
CA PRO A 76 -41.97 -2.32 -6.32
C PRO A 76 -42.24 -0.91 -6.89
N THR A 77 -41.58 0.09 -6.31
CA THR A 77 -41.53 1.45 -6.85
C THR A 77 -40.58 1.48 -8.04
N GLU A 78 -41.14 1.70 -9.23
CA GLU A 78 -40.40 1.85 -10.48
C GLU A 78 -39.68 3.22 -10.49
N VAL A 79 -38.36 3.22 -10.30
CA VAL A 79 -37.52 4.43 -10.34
C VAL A 79 -37.24 4.78 -11.80
N ARG A 80 -37.93 5.80 -12.30
CA ARG A 80 -37.71 6.41 -13.62
C ARG A 80 -36.55 7.40 -13.54
N ALA A 81 -35.40 7.04 -14.11
CA ALA A 81 -34.23 7.93 -14.19
C ALA A 81 -34.47 9.07 -15.19
N ILE A 82 -34.26 10.30 -14.74
CA ILE A 82 -34.24 11.51 -15.57
C ILE A 82 -32.83 11.65 -16.16
N ALA A 83 -32.73 11.78 -17.48
CA ALA A 83 -31.47 12.04 -18.17
C ALA A 83 -30.96 13.46 -17.83
N ALA A 84 -29.79 13.54 -17.19
CA ALA A 84 -29.09 14.79 -16.94
C ALA A 84 -28.10 15.06 -18.09
N GLU A 85 -28.16 16.27 -18.63
CA GLU A 85 -27.32 16.77 -19.72
C GLU A 85 -25.88 17.05 -19.25
N ASN A 86 -24.91 16.53 -20.02
CA ASN A 86 -23.53 17.00 -20.26
C ASN A 86 -22.79 17.80 -19.15
N ASN A 87 -22.58 17.16 -18.01
CA ASN A 87 -21.38 17.36 -17.18
C ASN A 87 -20.85 15.97 -16.85
N ALA A 88 -20.07 15.39 -17.76
CA ALA A 88 -19.52 14.06 -17.58
C ALA A 88 -18.45 14.12 -16.48
N SER A 89 -18.84 13.84 -15.24
CA SER A 89 -17.91 13.62 -14.14
C SER A 89 -16.83 12.63 -14.59
N PRO A 90 -15.55 12.90 -14.30
CA PRO A 90 -14.48 11.99 -14.67
C PRO A 90 -14.76 10.61 -14.08
N SER A 91 -14.64 9.57 -14.91
CA SER A 91 -14.88 8.19 -14.49
C SER A 91 -13.58 7.61 -13.95
N VAL A 92 -13.54 7.30 -12.66
CA VAL A 92 -12.38 6.67 -12.02
C VAL A 92 -12.52 5.16 -12.10
N LEU A 93 -11.52 4.50 -12.68
CA LEU A 93 -11.37 3.05 -12.76
C LEU A 93 -10.28 2.61 -11.77
N ALA A 94 -10.58 1.66 -10.89
CA ALA A 94 -9.63 1.17 -9.91
C ALA A 94 -9.64 -0.36 -9.86
N ALA A 95 -8.45 -0.95 -9.95
CA ALA A 95 -8.24 -2.34 -9.58
C ALA A 95 -8.07 -2.41 -8.07
N GLY A 96 -8.98 -3.12 -7.39
CA GLY A 96 -8.86 -3.41 -5.96
C GLY A 96 -7.72 -4.40 -5.68
N THR A 97 -8.01 -5.49 -4.96
CA THR A 97 -7.01 -6.52 -4.63
C THR A 97 -6.71 -7.49 -5.78
N ARG A 98 -7.41 -7.37 -6.91
CA ARG A 98 -7.28 -8.25 -8.07
C ARG A 98 -7.14 -7.42 -9.33
N GLN A 99 -6.48 -8.01 -10.32
CA GLN A 99 -6.40 -7.44 -11.66
C GLN A 99 -7.80 -7.20 -12.22
N ALA A 100 -8.01 -6.04 -12.84
CA ALA A 100 -9.28 -5.67 -13.45
C ALA A 100 -9.08 -5.29 -14.92
N ARG A 101 -10.07 -5.61 -15.76
CA ARG A 101 -10.06 -5.31 -17.20
C ARG A 101 -11.28 -4.47 -17.55
N TYR A 102 -11.04 -3.40 -18.29
CA TYR A 102 -12.06 -2.42 -18.68
C TYR A 102 -12.01 -2.22 -20.20
N PRO A 103 -13.13 -2.38 -20.91
CA PRO A 103 -13.20 -1.99 -22.31
C PRO A 103 -13.10 -0.46 -22.42
N LEU A 104 -12.34 0.03 -23.40
CA LEU A 104 -12.19 1.46 -23.63
C LEU A 104 -13.20 1.96 -24.69
N PRO A 105 -13.72 3.19 -24.54
CA PRO A 105 -14.49 3.82 -25.61
C PRO A 105 -13.59 4.00 -26.83
N GLY A 106 -14.09 3.69 -28.03
CA GLY A 106 -13.26 3.67 -29.23
C GLY A 106 -12.48 2.36 -29.45
N GLY A 107 -12.63 1.36 -28.57
CA GLY A 107 -12.04 0.03 -28.74
C GLY A 107 -10.74 -0.17 -27.96
N GLY A 108 -10.30 -1.43 -27.89
CA GLY A 108 -9.20 -1.84 -27.03
C GLY A 108 -9.63 -2.15 -25.59
N THR A 109 -8.67 -2.57 -24.77
CA THR A 109 -8.87 -2.97 -23.37
C THR A 109 -7.79 -2.36 -22.49
N LEU A 110 -8.21 -1.73 -21.40
CA LEU A 110 -7.34 -1.30 -20.30
C LEU A 110 -7.31 -2.42 -19.25
N THR A 111 -6.11 -2.88 -18.90
CA THR A 111 -5.90 -3.85 -17.82
C THR A 111 -5.13 -3.18 -16.69
N LEU A 112 -5.70 -3.18 -15.49
CA LEU A 112 -5.12 -2.57 -14.29
C LEU A 112 -4.60 -3.67 -13.36
N SER A 113 -3.33 -3.56 -12.93
CA SER A 113 -2.76 -4.42 -11.88
C SER A 113 -3.41 -4.12 -10.51
N PRO A 114 -3.40 -5.05 -9.54
CA PRO A 114 -3.93 -4.80 -8.19
C PRO A 114 -3.43 -3.48 -7.58
N GLY A 115 -4.34 -2.68 -7.05
CA GLY A 115 -4.05 -1.36 -6.46
C GLY A 115 -3.83 -0.23 -7.47
N ALA A 116 -3.90 -0.49 -8.77
CA ALA A 116 -3.77 0.55 -9.79
C ALA A 116 -5.08 1.36 -9.93
N THR A 117 -4.93 2.67 -10.18
CA THR A 117 -6.06 3.59 -10.36
C THR A 117 -5.80 4.48 -11.57
N VAL A 118 -6.80 4.55 -12.45
CA VAL A 118 -6.80 5.36 -13.67
C VAL A 118 -8.06 6.21 -13.72
N GLU A 119 -7.90 7.49 -13.99
CA GLU A 119 -9.01 8.39 -14.29
C GLU A 119 -9.20 8.47 -15.81
N VAL A 120 -10.43 8.31 -16.30
CA VAL A 120 -10.76 8.36 -17.72
C VAL A 120 -11.31 9.74 -18.05
N GLU A 121 -10.55 10.47 -18.84
CA GLU A 121 -10.94 11.75 -19.41
C GLU A 121 -11.31 11.54 -20.88
N ARG A 122 -12.56 11.82 -21.23
CA ARG A 122 -13.01 11.73 -22.61
C ARG A 122 -12.55 12.99 -23.35
N GLY A 123 -11.71 12.82 -24.37
CA GLY A 123 -11.30 13.91 -25.24
C GLY A 123 -12.43 14.34 -26.19
N GLU A 124 -12.21 15.43 -26.91
CA GLU A 124 -13.09 15.81 -28.02
C GLU A 124 -12.95 14.77 -29.15
N GLY A 125 -14.04 14.07 -29.48
CA GLY A 125 -14.09 13.05 -30.53
C GLY A 125 -13.94 11.60 -30.03
N GLU A 126 -13.26 10.77 -30.82
CA GLU A 126 -12.99 9.34 -30.47
C GLU A 126 -11.71 9.15 -29.64
N ALA A 127 -10.99 10.23 -29.33
CA ALA A 127 -9.78 10.18 -28.53
C ALA A 127 -10.09 9.96 -27.04
N VAL A 128 -9.38 9.03 -26.41
CA VAL A 128 -9.50 8.76 -24.98
C VAL A 128 -8.18 9.07 -24.29
N THR A 129 -8.26 9.91 -23.25
CA THR A 129 -7.14 10.23 -22.39
C THR A 129 -7.30 9.49 -21.06
N LEU A 130 -6.31 8.68 -20.71
CA LEU A 130 -6.27 7.89 -19.49
C LEU A 130 -5.22 8.50 -18.57
N ARG A 131 -5.63 9.01 -17.42
CA ARG A 131 -4.69 9.57 -16.43
C ARG A 131 -4.34 8.51 -15.40
N LEU A 132 -3.12 7.97 -15.46
CA LEU A 132 -2.65 6.97 -14.51
C LEU A 132 -2.26 7.63 -13.19
N LEU A 133 -3.09 7.44 -12.16
CA LEU A 133 -2.89 8.02 -10.84
C LEU A 133 -1.96 7.16 -9.99
N ARG A 134 -2.00 5.84 -10.12
CA ARG A 134 -1.14 4.93 -9.33
C ARG A 134 -1.04 3.56 -9.98
N GLY A 135 0.11 2.91 -9.78
CA GLY A 135 0.30 1.49 -10.06
C GLY A 135 0.69 1.20 -11.51
N GLU A 136 0.24 0.04 -11.99
CA GLU A 136 0.58 -0.46 -13.32
C GLU A 136 -0.67 -0.64 -14.16
N ALA A 137 -0.57 -0.21 -15.42
CA ALA A 137 -1.61 -0.34 -16.41
C ALA A 137 -1.04 -0.93 -17.71
N SER A 138 -1.81 -1.79 -18.36
CA SER A 138 -1.56 -2.26 -19.72
C SER A 138 -2.70 -1.83 -20.62
N VAL A 139 -2.36 -1.22 -21.75
CA VAL A 139 -3.32 -0.78 -22.77
C VAL A 139 -3.12 -1.66 -23.99
N ASP A 140 -4.15 -2.44 -24.33
CA ASP A 140 -4.21 -3.24 -25.55
C ASP A 140 -5.14 -2.55 -26.56
N THR A 141 -4.56 -2.03 -27.63
CA THR A 141 -5.27 -1.36 -28.72
C THR A 141 -5.37 -2.23 -29.98
N ALA A 142 -5.13 -3.55 -29.88
CA ALA A 142 -5.19 -4.47 -31.01
C ALA A 142 -6.59 -4.51 -31.68
N SER A 143 -7.63 -4.26 -30.90
CA SER A 143 -9.03 -4.21 -31.37
C SER A 143 -9.52 -2.79 -31.68
N ALA A 144 -8.69 -1.76 -31.53
CA ALA A 144 -9.07 -0.38 -31.81
C ALA A 144 -9.07 -0.10 -33.33
N PRO A 145 -10.01 0.72 -33.85
CA PRO A 145 -9.98 1.17 -35.23
C PRO A 145 -8.72 2.00 -35.48
N LYS A 146 -8.24 2.03 -36.73
CA LYS A 146 -6.98 2.70 -37.10
C LYS A 146 -6.92 4.20 -36.73
N ALA A 147 -8.06 4.85 -36.53
CA ALA A 147 -8.16 6.26 -36.18
C ALA A 147 -8.16 6.53 -34.65
N ALA A 148 -8.34 5.50 -33.81
CA ALA A 148 -8.35 5.67 -32.37
C ALA A 148 -6.92 5.70 -31.82
N GLU A 149 -6.48 6.88 -31.41
CA GLU A 149 -5.26 7.08 -30.62
C GLU A 149 -5.64 7.13 -29.14
N ILE A 150 -4.97 6.33 -28.32
CA ILE A 150 -5.18 6.32 -26.87
C ILE A 150 -3.98 7.00 -26.22
N ALA A 151 -4.25 8.07 -25.48
CA ALA A 151 -3.25 8.78 -24.69
C ALA A 151 -3.31 8.29 -23.25
N LEU A 152 -2.18 7.90 -22.67
CA LEU A 152 -2.03 7.60 -21.25
C LEU A 152 -1.09 8.64 -20.63
N VAL A 153 -1.61 9.45 -19.71
CA VAL A 153 -0.91 10.57 -19.08
C VAL A 153 -0.58 10.22 -17.64
N ALA A 154 0.66 10.46 -17.24
CA ALA A 154 1.13 10.39 -15.86
C ALA A 154 1.83 11.71 -15.53
N GLU A 155 1.03 12.66 -15.01
CA GLU A 155 1.45 14.04 -14.76
C GLU A 155 2.01 14.74 -15.99
N GLY A 156 3.31 15.05 -16.03
CA GLY A 156 3.97 15.72 -17.16
C GLY A 156 4.49 14.77 -18.25
N ALA A 157 4.39 13.45 -18.04
CA ALA A 157 4.72 12.45 -19.06
C ALA A 157 3.43 11.95 -19.74
N ALA A 158 3.45 11.84 -21.07
CA ALA A 158 2.35 11.36 -21.89
C ALA A 158 2.83 10.26 -22.83
N LEU A 159 2.10 9.14 -22.84
CA LEU A 159 2.27 8.02 -23.74
C LEU A 159 1.14 8.03 -24.77
N PHE A 160 1.48 7.96 -26.05
CA PHE A 160 0.53 7.87 -27.15
C PHE A 160 0.66 6.50 -27.81
N ALA A 161 -0.33 5.62 -27.61
CA ALA A 161 -0.34 4.28 -28.19
C ALA A 161 -1.12 4.28 -29.52
N ARG A 162 -0.47 3.85 -30.61
CA ARG A 162 -1.15 3.69 -31.90
C ARG A 162 -2.02 2.44 -31.91
N ALA A 163 -3.09 2.45 -32.71
CA ALA A 163 -3.91 1.27 -32.96
C ALA A 163 -3.05 0.04 -33.35
N GLY A 164 -3.37 -1.12 -32.78
CA GLY A 164 -2.56 -2.34 -32.97
C GLY A 164 -1.43 -2.53 -31.94
N SER A 165 -1.29 -1.63 -30.97
CA SER A 165 -0.21 -1.68 -29.97
C SER A 165 -0.65 -2.27 -28.64
N VAL A 166 0.27 -2.96 -27.97
CA VAL A 166 0.13 -3.39 -26.58
C VAL A 166 1.24 -2.74 -25.77
N VAL A 167 0.87 -1.82 -24.87
CA VAL A 167 1.82 -1.03 -24.08
C VAL A 167 1.59 -1.27 -22.59
N PHE A 168 2.68 -1.32 -21.83
CA PHE A 168 2.71 -1.45 -20.38
C PHE A 168 3.31 -0.18 -19.79
N VAL A 169 2.63 0.41 -18.81
CA VAL A 169 3.08 1.59 -18.09
C VAL A 169 3.04 1.31 -16.60
N ARG A 170 4.16 1.55 -15.92
CA ARG A 170 4.26 1.56 -14.47
C ARG A 170 4.53 2.97 -14.01
N ARG A 171 3.65 3.52 -13.18
CA ARG A 171 3.89 4.80 -12.51
C ARG A 171 4.62 4.55 -11.20
N ASN A 172 5.86 5.03 -11.12
CA ASN A 172 6.61 5.12 -9.88
C ASN A 172 6.32 6.49 -9.23
N GLU A 173 7.04 6.82 -8.16
CA GLU A 173 6.79 8.06 -7.41
C GLU A 173 7.17 9.33 -8.20
N ALA A 174 8.32 9.32 -8.89
CA ALA A 174 8.85 10.48 -9.61
C ALA A 174 8.97 10.28 -11.14
N ASP A 175 8.83 9.04 -11.60
CA ASP A 175 9.03 8.66 -12.99
C ASP A 175 8.03 7.58 -13.44
N ILE A 176 8.03 7.29 -14.75
CA ILE A 176 7.31 6.17 -15.33
C ILE A 176 8.24 5.22 -16.07
N ASP A 177 7.93 3.93 -16.02
CA ASP A 177 8.52 2.92 -16.87
C ASP A 177 7.52 2.54 -17.96
N VAL A 178 7.97 2.54 -19.22
CA VAL A 178 7.16 2.23 -20.39
C VAL A 178 7.78 1.06 -21.14
N ARG A 179 6.98 0.05 -21.49
CA ARG A 179 7.39 -1.06 -22.37
C ARG A 179 6.35 -1.32 -23.44
N VAL A 180 6.77 -1.43 -24.70
CA VAL A 180 5.88 -1.73 -25.82
C VAL A 180 6.06 -3.19 -26.19
N ALA A 181 5.10 -4.06 -25.88
CA ALA A 181 5.21 -5.48 -26.24
C ALA A 181 4.97 -5.72 -27.73
N SER A 182 4.06 -4.96 -28.35
CA SER A 182 3.81 -4.99 -29.79
C SER A 182 3.29 -3.65 -30.28
N GLY A 183 3.46 -3.38 -31.58
CA GLY A 183 3.05 -2.12 -32.22
C GLY A 183 4.06 -0.98 -32.05
N SER A 184 3.57 0.24 -31.82
CA SER A 184 4.42 1.42 -31.63
C SER A 184 3.74 2.45 -30.73
N ALA A 185 4.53 3.13 -29.91
CA ALA A 185 4.06 4.18 -29.05
C ALA A 185 5.03 5.36 -29.03
N ARG A 186 4.54 6.57 -28.80
CA ARG A 186 5.37 7.75 -28.57
C ARG A 186 5.28 8.14 -27.12
N VAL A 187 6.42 8.26 -26.45
CA VAL A 187 6.51 8.81 -25.09
C VAL A 187 6.97 10.26 -25.20
N SER A 188 6.28 11.18 -24.56
CA SER A 188 6.65 12.60 -24.45
C SER A 188 6.74 12.96 -22.98
N TRP A 189 7.79 13.68 -22.59
CA TRP A 189 8.03 14.14 -21.23
C TRP A 189 8.69 15.52 -21.29
N PRO A 190 8.85 16.25 -20.18
CA PRO A 190 9.30 17.64 -20.23
C PRO A 190 10.66 17.87 -20.91
N ALA A 191 11.56 16.90 -20.82
CA ALA A 191 12.90 16.97 -21.42
C ALA A 191 12.98 16.47 -22.87
N GLY A 192 11.90 15.91 -23.43
CA GLY A 192 11.90 15.46 -24.82
C GLY A 192 10.81 14.45 -25.17
N SER A 193 10.95 13.84 -26.35
CA SER A 193 10.06 12.76 -26.77
C SER A 193 10.85 11.66 -27.48
N ARG A 194 10.33 10.43 -27.43
CA ARG A 194 10.92 9.26 -28.09
C ARG A 194 9.84 8.33 -28.61
N GLU A 195 10.04 7.85 -29.83
CA GLU A 195 9.22 6.80 -30.43
C GLU A 195 9.79 5.42 -30.03
N LEU A 196 8.90 4.54 -29.57
CA LEU A 196 9.18 3.17 -29.14
C LEU A 196 8.46 2.20 -30.08
N SER A 197 9.16 1.16 -30.51
CA SER A 197 8.61 0.07 -31.32
C SER A 197 8.37 -1.18 -30.47
N GLY A 198 7.69 -2.19 -31.03
CA GLY A 198 7.50 -3.48 -30.36
C GLY A 198 8.84 -4.11 -29.93
N GLY A 199 8.97 -4.38 -28.64
CA GLY A 199 10.18 -4.86 -27.98
C GLY A 199 10.94 -3.77 -27.22
N ASP A 200 10.70 -2.49 -27.50
CA ASP A 200 11.40 -1.39 -26.85
C ASP A 200 10.84 -1.09 -25.45
N GLY A 201 11.72 -0.58 -24.60
CA GLY A 201 11.38 -0.06 -23.28
C GLY A 201 12.11 1.24 -22.99
N LEU A 202 11.51 2.04 -22.12
CA LEU A 202 12.09 3.27 -21.58
C LEU A 202 11.82 3.28 -20.07
N GLU A 203 12.88 3.26 -19.28
CA GLU A 203 12.81 3.22 -17.82
C GLU A 203 13.12 4.60 -17.23
N ALA A 204 12.54 4.89 -16.07
CA ALA A 204 12.73 6.13 -15.31
C ALA A 204 12.49 7.42 -16.14
N VAL A 205 11.39 7.49 -16.89
CA VAL A 205 10.98 8.70 -17.61
C VAL A 205 10.44 9.72 -16.62
N PRO A 206 11.08 10.89 -16.47
CA PRO A 206 10.69 11.86 -15.44
C PRO A 206 9.30 12.43 -15.70
N MET A 207 8.44 12.43 -14.68
CA MET A 207 7.08 12.99 -14.75
C MET A 207 7.04 14.50 -14.50
N ILE A 208 7.98 15.01 -13.70
CA ILE A 208 8.06 16.41 -13.30
C ILE A 208 9.24 17.04 -14.04
N ALA A 209 9.03 18.21 -14.64
CA ALA A 209 10.14 19.02 -15.09
C ALA A 209 10.94 19.42 -13.84
N LEU A 210 12.10 18.81 -13.62
CA LEU A 210 13.07 19.47 -12.75
C LEU A 210 13.34 20.81 -13.43
N ALA A 211 12.86 21.89 -12.82
CA ALA A 211 13.29 23.22 -13.18
C ALA A 211 14.82 23.16 -13.11
N GLU A 212 15.48 23.17 -14.27
CA GLU A 212 16.93 23.31 -14.30
C GLU A 212 17.21 24.57 -13.49
N ALA A 213 17.84 24.37 -12.33
CA ALA A 213 18.29 25.49 -11.53
C ALA A 213 19.11 26.35 -12.50
N PRO A 214 18.76 27.64 -12.66
CA PRO A 214 19.41 28.50 -13.63
C PRO A 214 20.91 28.31 -13.45
N HIS A 215 21.54 27.71 -14.45
CA HIS A 215 22.97 27.55 -14.47
C HIS A 215 23.48 28.98 -14.58
N ASP A 216 23.92 29.55 -13.47
CA ASP A 216 24.61 30.84 -13.44
C ASP A 216 25.84 30.66 -14.32
N ASP A 217 25.69 30.97 -15.60
CA ASP A 217 26.78 31.03 -16.55
C ASP A 217 27.67 32.20 -16.12
N PRO A 218 28.88 31.93 -15.56
CA PRO A 218 29.75 32.98 -15.06
C PRO A 218 30.38 33.80 -16.20
N THR A 219 29.99 33.58 -17.47
CA THR A 219 30.61 34.23 -18.63
C THR A 219 29.78 35.33 -19.30
N ASN A 220 28.64 35.74 -18.74
CA ASN A 220 27.92 36.92 -19.22
C ASN A 220 28.08 38.13 -18.28
N PRO A 221 29.14 38.96 -18.44
CA PRO A 221 29.26 40.23 -17.73
C PRO A 221 28.23 41.24 -18.30
N ASP A 222 27.18 41.51 -17.54
CA ASP A 222 26.23 42.61 -17.80
C ASP A 222 26.97 43.96 -17.95
N PRO A 223 26.74 44.72 -19.05
CA PRO A 223 27.40 45.98 -19.30
C PRO A 223 26.76 47.11 -18.47
N ARG A 224 27.36 47.44 -17.32
CA ARG A 224 27.04 48.69 -16.60
C ARG A 224 28.20 49.69 -16.62
N PRO A 225 27.87 51.00 -16.68
CA PRO A 225 28.82 52.03 -17.05
C PRO A 225 29.85 52.34 -15.96
N ARG A 226 31.06 52.59 -16.47
CA ARG A 226 32.32 52.97 -15.81
C ARG A 226 32.14 53.99 -14.68
N ARG A 227 32.64 53.64 -13.49
CA ARG A 227 33.21 54.60 -12.55
C ARG A 227 34.73 54.55 -12.65
N THR A 228 35.29 55.65 -13.13
CA THR A 228 36.72 55.91 -13.29
C THR A 228 37.40 55.99 -11.92
N ILE A 229 38.26 55.02 -11.60
CA ILE A 229 39.29 55.18 -10.56
C ILE A 229 40.61 54.67 -11.16
N ALA A 230 41.62 55.53 -11.01
CA ALA A 230 42.98 55.43 -11.53
C ALA A 230 43.82 54.34 -10.80
N PRO A 231 45.03 54.03 -11.30
CA PRO A 231 45.64 52.70 -11.18
C PRO A 231 46.49 52.54 -9.92
N MET A 232 46.52 51.31 -9.40
CA MET A 232 47.64 50.82 -8.59
C MET A 232 48.26 49.58 -9.25
N PRO A 233 49.58 49.53 -9.42
CA PRO A 233 50.29 48.35 -9.90
C PRO A 233 50.65 47.48 -8.71
N ARG A 234 50.02 46.31 -8.59
CA ARG A 234 50.61 45.16 -7.89
C ARG A 234 50.29 43.89 -8.67
N ASP A 235 51.25 43.55 -9.52
CA ASP A 235 51.63 42.17 -9.78
C ASP A 235 51.65 41.37 -8.48
N ILE A 236 50.88 40.28 -8.43
CA ILE A 236 51.25 38.91 -8.03
C ILE A 236 49.97 38.11 -8.28
N SER A 237 49.83 37.58 -9.50
CA SER A 237 48.85 36.53 -9.77
C SER A 237 49.40 35.22 -9.20
N PRO A 238 48.70 34.53 -8.29
CA PRO A 238 49.03 33.14 -8.00
C PRO A 238 48.75 32.33 -9.26
N ARG A 239 49.82 31.83 -9.86
CA ARG A 239 49.78 30.88 -10.99
C ARG A 239 49.06 29.63 -10.50
N THR A 240 47.78 29.50 -10.84
CA THR A 240 47.02 28.28 -10.60
C THR A 240 47.68 27.16 -11.40
N LEU A 241 48.42 26.30 -10.72
CA LEU A 241 48.93 25.05 -11.28
C LEU A 241 47.72 24.24 -11.71
N ALA A 242 47.52 24.13 -13.02
CA ALA A 242 46.62 23.17 -13.63
C ALA A 242 47.06 21.78 -13.20
N LEU A 243 46.42 21.25 -12.15
CA LEU A 243 46.51 19.85 -11.79
C LEU A 243 45.99 19.05 -12.98
N PRO A 244 46.71 18.01 -13.45
CA PRO A 244 46.22 17.16 -14.51
C PRO A 244 44.86 16.59 -14.10
N LEU A 245 43.86 16.83 -14.95
CA LEU A 245 42.55 16.19 -14.87
C LEU A 245 42.78 14.70 -14.70
N ARG A 246 42.54 14.22 -13.49
CA ARG A 246 42.58 12.79 -13.16
C ARG A 246 41.53 12.16 -14.08
N PRO A 247 41.88 11.17 -14.92
CA PRO A 247 40.89 10.50 -15.75
C PRO A 247 39.78 10.01 -14.83
N GLU A 248 38.56 10.50 -15.05
CA GLU A 248 37.37 10.00 -14.38
C GLU A 248 37.26 8.52 -14.77
N THR A 249 37.78 7.66 -13.90
CA THR A 249 37.55 6.23 -13.99
C THR A 249 36.03 6.09 -13.99
N PRO A 250 35.41 5.50 -15.03
CA PRO A 250 33.98 5.34 -15.08
C PRO A 250 33.55 4.67 -13.78
N ALA A 251 32.70 5.35 -13.01
CA ALA A 251 32.13 4.80 -11.80
C ALA A 251 31.42 3.52 -12.22
N VAL A 252 32.04 2.37 -11.94
CA VAL A 252 31.44 1.07 -12.14
C VAL A 252 30.19 1.10 -11.27
N ALA A 253 29.03 1.22 -11.92
CA ALA A 253 27.75 1.12 -11.26
C ALA A 253 27.69 -0.29 -10.67
N ILE A 254 28.07 -0.40 -9.40
CA ILE A 254 27.90 -1.62 -8.63
C ILE A 254 26.42 -1.93 -8.74
N ALA A 255 26.08 -3.06 -9.38
CA ALA A 255 24.72 -3.51 -9.55
C ALA A 255 23.99 -3.36 -8.20
N ALA A 256 22.77 -2.84 -8.24
CA ALA A 256 21.98 -2.64 -7.03
C ALA A 256 22.02 -3.93 -6.19
N PRO A 257 22.21 -3.85 -4.87
CA PRO A 257 22.41 -5.02 -4.04
C PRO A 257 21.34 -6.09 -4.27
N ASP A 258 21.75 -7.34 -4.49
CA ASP A 258 20.88 -8.44 -4.90
C ASP A 258 19.65 -8.65 -3.98
N TRP A 259 19.74 -8.25 -2.71
CA TRP A 259 18.63 -8.34 -1.76
C TRP A 259 17.40 -7.51 -2.17
N ARG A 260 17.57 -6.40 -2.88
CA ARG A 260 16.44 -5.57 -3.35
C ARG A 260 15.61 -6.28 -4.40
N ALA A 261 16.27 -6.98 -5.33
CA ALA A 261 15.58 -7.77 -6.34
C ALA A 261 14.74 -8.86 -5.68
N LYS A 262 15.28 -9.53 -4.66
CA LYS A 262 14.55 -10.53 -3.87
C LYS A 262 13.37 -9.95 -3.09
N TYR A 263 13.53 -8.78 -2.48
CA TYR A 263 12.42 -8.08 -1.81
C TYR A 263 11.29 -7.73 -2.79
N ASN A 264 11.63 -7.16 -3.95
CA ASN A 264 10.65 -6.81 -4.98
C ASN A 264 9.93 -8.03 -5.57
N ALA A 265 10.58 -9.20 -5.55
CA ALA A 265 9.97 -10.48 -5.90
C ALA A 265 9.11 -11.09 -4.78
N GLY A 266 9.03 -10.46 -3.59
CA GLY A 266 8.33 -10.99 -2.42
C GLY A 266 9.10 -12.09 -1.67
N GLU A 267 10.35 -12.36 -2.05
CA GLU A 267 11.18 -13.41 -1.48
C GLU A 267 11.92 -12.92 -0.20
N LEU A 268 11.16 -12.52 0.82
CA LEU A 268 11.68 -11.85 2.02
C LEU A 268 12.75 -12.65 2.77
N ALA A 269 12.60 -13.97 2.87
CA ALA A 269 13.58 -14.83 3.54
C ALA A 269 14.93 -14.85 2.81
N GLN A 270 14.92 -14.86 1.47
CA GLN A 270 16.15 -14.79 0.68
C GLN A 270 16.76 -13.39 0.72
N ALA A 271 15.93 -12.34 0.69
CA ALA A 271 16.40 -10.96 0.85
C ALA A 271 17.10 -10.77 2.21
N LEU A 272 16.55 -11.36 3.28
CA LEU A 272 17.16 -11.33 4.62
C LEU A 272 18.52 -12.02 4.65
N GLU A 273 18.63 -13.20 4.02
CA GLU A 273 19.89 -13.93 3.95
C GLU A 273 20.97 -13.13 3.18
N LEU A 274 20.60 -12.51 2.06
CA LEU A 274 21.50 -11.62 1.31
C LEU A 274 21.90 -10.37 2.11
N LEU A 275 21.02 -9.81 2.94
CA LEU A 275 21.37 -8.71 3.85
C LEU A 275 22.38 -9.16 4.91
N ARG A 276 22.25 -10.36 5.47
CA ARG A 276 23.21 -10.92 6.44
C ARG A 276 24.60 -11.14 5.84
N GLN A 277 24.68 -11.39 4.54
CA GLN A 277 25.94 -11.60 3.82
C GLN A 277 26.65 -10.30 3.43
N GLN A 278 26.02 -9.12 3.60
CA GLN A 278 26.68 -7.85 3.32
C GLN A 278 27.85 -7.60 4.28
N PRO A 279 28.88 -6.82 3.88
CA PRO A 279 29.91 -6.35 4.80
C PRO A 279 29.29 -5.60 5.99
N GLY A 280 29.49 -6.12 7.21
CA GLY A 280 28.85 -5.60 8.42
C GLY A 280 27.43 -6.12 8.69
N GLY A 281 26.96 -7.10 7.92
CA GLY A 281 25.64 -7.71 8.06
C GLY A 281 24.49 -6.72 7.84
N ILE A 282 23.36 -7.00 8.49
CA ILE A 282 22.15 -6.14 8.41
C ILE A 282 22.44 -4.75 8.98
N GLU A 283 23.21 -4.65 10.08
CA GLU A 283 23.59 -3.35 10.65
C GLU A 283 24.45 -2.52 9.69
N GLY A 284 25.38 -3.15 8.96
CA GLY A 284 26.15 -2.51 7.90
C GLY A 284 25.27 -1.99 6.76
N ALA A 285 24.25 -2.76 6.37
CA ALA A 285 23.26 -2.34 5.38
C ALA A 285 22.46 -1.12 5.88
N ILE A 286 22.00 -1.13 7.13
CA ILE A 286 21.30 0.00 7.77
C ILE A 286 22.21 1.23 7.83
N ALA A 287 23.47 1.06 8.23
CA ALA A 287 24.43 2.15 8.39
C ALA A 287 24.77 2.83 7.06
N SER A 288 24.89 2.04 5.99
CA SER A 288 25.23 2.49 4.63
C SER A 288 24.04 3.00 3.82
N SER A 289 22.81 2.71 4.25
CA SER A 289 21.58 3.19 3.60
C SER A 289 21.50 4.72 3.59
N ARG A 290 21.15 5.28 2.42
CA ARG A 290 21.15 6.74 2.18
C ARG A 290 19.76 7.35 2.06
N SER A 291 18.71 6.54 2.10
CA SER A 291 17.32 7.01 1.92
C SER A 291 16.38 6.36 2.95
N ALA A 292 15.28 7.05 3.24
CA ALA A 292 14.20 6.53 4.08
C ALA A 292 13.56 5.27 3.48
N ALA A 293 13.31 5.27 2.17
CA ALA A 293 12.72 4.15 1.44
C ALA A 293 13.56 2.87 1.62
N GLU A 294 14.88 2.96 1.46
CA GLU A 294 15.77 1.81 1.64
C GLU A 294 15.74 1.26 3.07
N LEU A 295 15.74 2.15 4.07
CA LEU A 295 15.68 1.77 5.48
C LEU A 295 14.34 1.12 5.84
N VAL A 296 13.22 1.60 5.29
CA VAL A 296 11.91 0.95 5.48
C VAL A 296 11.91 -0.45 4.89
N VAL A 297 12.46 -0.64 3.69
CA VAL A 297 12.56 -1.98 3.08
C VAL A 297 13.41 -2.92 3.93
N ILE A 298 14.56 -2.47 4.42
CA ILE A 298 15.40 -3.28 5.34
C ILE A 298 14.61 -3.61 6.62
N GLY A 299 13.87 -2.63 7.16
CA GLY A 299 13.00 -2.82 8.32
C GLY A 299 11.92 -3.87 8.08
N ASP A 300 11.27 -3.87 6.93
CA ASP A 300 10.25 -4.86 6.55
C ASP A 300 10.84 -6.26 6.38
N ILE A 301 12.01 -6.39 5.74
CA ILE A 301 12.72 -7.67 5.62
C ILE A 301 13.08 -8.19 7.02
N ALA A 302 13.58 -7.33 7.91
CA ALA A 302 13.95 -7.69 9.27
C ALA A 302 12.74 -8.03 10.16
N ARG A 303 11.54 -7.52 9.84
CA ARG A 303 10.27 -7.88 10.54
C ARG A 303 9.63 -9.17 10.05
N ALA A 304 10.08 -9.72 8.92
CA ALA A 304 9.52 -10.94 8.37
C ALA A 304 9.68 -12.12 9.35
N LYS A 305 8.93 -13.21 9.13
CA LYS A 305 9.05 -14.43 9.94
C LYS A 305 10.49 -14.97 9.88
N GLY A 306 11.12 -15.18 11.03
CA GLY A 306 12.54 -15.57 11.12
C GLY A 306 13.54 -14.41 10.94
N GLY A 307 13.02 -13.19 10.92
CA GLY A 307 13.77 -11.93 10.87
C GLY A 307 14.49 -11.56 12.16
N ASP A 308 15.04 -10.36 12.17
CA ASP A 308 15.72 -9.76 13.32
C ASP A 308 14.92 -8.52 13.79
N PRO A 309 14.08 -8.65 14.84
CA PRO A 309 13.27 -7.54 15.31
C PRO A 309 14.11 -6.36 15.84
N SER A 310 15.35 -6.60 16.28
CA SER A 310 16.23 -5.53 16.76
C SER A 310 16.75 -4.68 15.60
N ALA A 311 17.16 -5.33 14.50
CA ALA A 311 17.56 -4.64 13.28
C ALA A 311 16.40 -3.86 12.67
N ALA A 312 15.17 -4.40 12.72
CA ALA A 312 13.97 -3.68 12.31
C ALA A 312 13.73 -2.39 13.11
N LEU A 313 13.81 -2.46 14.44
CA LEU A 313 13.69 -1.28 15.31
C LEU A 313 14.75 -0.24 14.96
N LEU A 314 16.01 -0.66 14.74
CA LEU A 314 17.12 0.22 14.39
C LEU A 314 16.88 0.93 13.04
N ALA A 315 16.50 0.17 12.01
CA ALA A 315 16.24 0.70 10.68
C ALA A 315 15.11 1.74 10.69
N LEU A 316 13.97 1.41 11.30
CA LEU A 316 12.81 2.29 11.37
C LEU A 316 13.06 3.52 12.26
N THR A 317 13.83 3.38 13.35
CA THR A 317 14.22 4.52 14.20
C THR A 317 15.04 5.52 13.38
N ARG A 318 15.98 5.04 12.57
CA ARG A 318 16.77 5.89 11.67
C ARG A 318 15.92 6.60 10.61
N VAL A 319 14.83 5.98 10.14
CA VAL A 319 13.86 6.66 9.25
C VAL A 319 13.24 7.86 9.96
N VAL A 320 12.68 7.63 11.16
CA VAL A 320 11.94 8.67 11.92
C VAL A 320 12.85 9.83 12.36
N GLU A 321 14.08 9.52 12.75
CA GLU A 321 15.05 10.51 13.25
C GLU A 321 15.82 11.20 12.12
N GLY A 322 16.25 10.46 11.10
CA GLY A 322 17.07 10.98 10.01
C GLY A 322 16.27 11.64 8.89
N PHE A 323 15.00 11.27 8.71
CA PHE A 323 14.18 11.70 7.57
C PHE A 323 12.80 12.22 8.02
N PRO A 324 12.73 13.20 8.94
CA PRO A 324 11.47 13.59 9.58
C PRO A 324 10.42 14.22 8.63
N ASN A 325 10.83 14.67 7.44
CA ASN A 325 9.93 15.25 6.44
C ASN A 325 9.58 14.27 5.32
N ASP A 326 10.14 13.06 5.34
CA ASP A 326 9.91 12.06 4.33
C ASP A 326 8.57 11.33 4.59
N PRO A 327 7.76 11.04 3.54
CA PRO A 327 6.50 10.32 3.69
C PRO A 327 6.61 8.99 4.45
N TYR A 328 7.76 8.31 4.36
CA TYR A 328 8.02 7.06 5.06
C TYR A 328 8.19 7.22 6.57
N ALA A 329 8.49 8.43 7.07
CA ALA A 329 8.67 8.66 8.51
C ALA A 329 7.39 8.45 9.32
N GLU A 330 6.22 8.79 8.77
CA GLU A 330 4.94 8.54 9.45
C GLU A 330 4.69 7.03 9.57
N ILE A 331 4.88 6.29 8.47
CA ILE A 331 4.70 4.84 8.42
C ILE A 331 5.67 4.15 9.38
N ALA A 332 6.93 4.57 9.40
CA ALA A 332 7.95 4.04 10.30
C ALA A 332 7.62 4.31 11.78
N ALA A 333 7.19 5.53 12.12
CA ALA A 333 6.79 5.88 13.48
C ALA A 333 5.57 5.08 13.94
N PHE A 334 4.54 4.96 13.09
CA PHE A 334 3.36 4.13 13.40
C PHE A 334 3.73 2.66 13.60
N THR A 335 4.62 2.13 12.75
CA THR A 335 5.11 0.75 12.85
C THR A 335 5.91 0.51 14.13
N LEU A 336 6.81 1.43 14.50
CA LEU A 336 7.55 1.38 15.77
C LEU A 336 6.58 1.36 16.95
N GLY A 337 5.56 2.21 16.94
CA GLY A 337 4.51 2.22 17.97
C GLY A 337 3.88 0.83 18.18
N GLY A 338 3.47 0.17 17.10
CA GLY A 338 2.92 -1.18 17.15
C GLY A 338 3.92 -2.27 17.58
N MET A 339 5.21 -2.12 17.25
CA MET A 339 6.26 -3.03 17.71
C MET A 339 6.49 -2.91 19.22
N TYR A 340 6.61 -1.69 19.74
CA TYR A 340 6.78 -1.44 21.17
C TYR A 340 5.56 -1.87 21.99
N GLU A 341 4.36 -1.67 21.44
CA GLU A 341 3.11 -2.16 22.02
C GLU A 341 3.13 -3.69 22.19
N LYS A 342 3.52 -4.44 21.14
CA LYS A 342 3.64 -5.91 21.21
C LYS A 342 4.68 -6.39 22.22
N MET A 343 5.71 -5.58 22.48
CA MET A 343 6.73 -5.86 23.50
C MET A 343 6.31 -5.43 24.92
N GLY A 344 5.10 -4.88 25.10
CA GLY A 344 4.62 -4.38 26.39
C GLY A 344 5.26 -3.06 26.84
N GLN A 345 5.98 -2.38 25.95
CA GLN A 345 6.65 -1.10 26.24
C GLN A 345 5.72 0.08 25.93
N ALA A 346 4.68 0.25 26.76
CA ALA A 346 3.61 1.22 26.54
C ALA A 346 4.11 2.66 26.33
N ASP A 347 5.10 3.11 27.11
CA ASP A 347 5.61 4.49 27.03
C ASP A 347 6.33 4.76 25.69
N GLN A 348 7.09 3.79 25.18
CA GLN A 348 7.73 3.91 23.87
C GLN A 348 6.71 3.83 22.75
N ALA A 349 5.71 2.95 22.88
CA ALA A 349 4.61 2.88 21.92
C ALA A 349 3.90 4.24 21.80
N GLN A 350 3.57 4.85 22.94
CA GLN A 350 2.93 6.15 23.01
C GLN A 350 3.77 7.24 22.33
N LYS A 351 5.08 7.30 22.65
CA LYS A 351 6.03 8.24 22.04
C LYS A 351 6.00 8.15 20.51
N TYR A 352 6.04 6.95 19.95
CA TYR A 352 6.11 6.77 18.49
C TYR A 352 4.77 6.95 17.79
N PHE A 353 3.65 6.59 18.42
CA PHE A 353 2.34 6.95 17.87
C PHE A 353 2.10 8.46 17.88
N GLU A 354 2.56 9.17 18.92
CA GLU A 354 2.47 10.62 18.97
C GLU A 354 3.33 11.25 17.87
N ARG A 355 4.52 10.68 17.65
CA ARG A 355 5.38 11.08 16.54
C ARG A 355 4.69 10.89 15.19
N ALA A 356 4.06 9.74 14.93
CA ALA A 356 3.28 9.51 13.72
C ALA A 356 2.16 10.56 13.55
N ARG A 357 1.39 10.82 14.62
CA ARG A 357 0.34 11.86 14.63
C ARG A 357 0.88 13.26 14.29
N SER A 358 2.08 13.59 14.76
CA SER A 358 2.72 14.90 14.51
C SER A 358 3.13 15.13 13.06
N LEU A 359 3.33 14.06 12.28
CA LEU A 359 3.78 14.11 10.89
C LEU A 359 2.66 14.40 9.89
N LYS A 360 1.41 14.56 10.36
CA LYS A 360 0.22 15.01 9.60
C LYS A 360 -0.06 14.23 8.30
N GLY A 361 0.27 12.95 8.23
CA GLY A 361 -0.09 12.13 7.08
C GLY A 361 -1.39 11.34 7.28
N VAL A 362 -1.56 10.30 6.46
CA VAL A 362 -2.80 9.51 6.40
C VAL A 362 -2.99 8.60 7.61
N LEU A 363 -1.93 8.36 8.39
CA LEU A 363 -1.96 7.50 9.57
C LEU A 363 -2.21 8.27 10.88
N ALA A 364 -2.31 9.60 10.85
CA ALA A 364 -2.52 10.40 12.06
C ALA A 364 -3.81 10.05 12.81
N GLU A 365 -4.87 9.64 12.10
CA GLU A 365 -6.11 9.13 12.69
C GLU A 365 -5.89 7.76 13.35
N ASP A 366 -5.31 6.80 12.62
CA ASP A 366 -5.07 5.43 13.09
C ASP A 366 -4.10 5.43 14.28
N ALA A 367 -3.10 6.32 14.27
CA ALA A 367 -2.17 6.52 15.38
C ALA A 367 -2.91 6.95 16.65
N LEU A 368 -3.79 7.96 16.56
CA LEU A 368 -4.58 8.42 17.72
C LEU A 368 -5.51 7.32 18.23
N CYS A 369 -6.14 6.57 17.33
CA CYS A 369 -6.96 5.42 17.69
C CYS A 369 -6.17 4.35 18.46
N LYS A 370 -4.95 4.01 18.00
CA LYS A 370 -4.06 3.08 18.69
C LYS A 370 -3.64 3.58 20.07
N GLN A 371 -3.34 4.88 20.21
CA GLN A 371 -3.03 5.49 21.51
C GLN A 371 -4.19 5.36 22.49
N ILE A 372 -5.41 5.68 22.08
CA ILE A 372 -6.61 5.56 22.92
C ILE A 372 -6.79 4.13 23.42
N ARG A 373 -6.68 3.13 22.52
CA ARG A 373 -6.79 1.72 22.90
C ARG A 373 -5.64 1.25 23.81
N ALA A 374 -4.43 1.77 23.61
CA ALA A 374 -3.27 1.43 24.43
C ALA A 374 -3.39 2.01 25.85
N GLU A 375 -3.76 3.29 25.99
CA GLU A 375 -4.02 3.95 27.27
C GLU A 375 -5.16 3.27 28.04
N HIS A 376 -6.24 2.91 27.33
CA HIS A 376 -7.35 2.18 27.92
C HIS A 376 -6.92 0.81 28.47
N ARG A 377 -6.17 0.02 27.69
CA ARG A 377 -5.64 -1.30 28.14
C ARG A 377 -4.63 -1.16 29.28
N ALA A 378 -3.89 -0.07 29.34
CA ALA A 378 -2.98 0.24 30.44
C ALA A 378 -3.71 0.69 31.72
N GLY A 379 -5.06 0.78 31.71
CA GLY A 379 -5.88 1.22 32.84
C GLY A 379 -5.92 2.73 33.03
N ARG A 380 -5.32 3.51 32.12
CA ARG A 380 -5.28 4.98 32.18
C ARG A 380 -6.54 5.58 31.55
N LYS A 381 -7.70 5.28 32.15
CA LYS A 381 -9.04 5.60 31.62
C LYS A 381 -9.24 7.10 31.38
N GLU A 382 -8.74 7.96 32.26
CA GLU A 382 -8.86 9.41 32.12
C GLU A 382 -8.11 9.94 30.89
N GLU A 383 -6.91 9.43 30.65
CA GLU A 383 -6.08 9.79 29.49
C GLU A 383 -6.72 9.30 28.18
N ALA A 384 -7.19 8.05 28.18
CA ALA A 384 -7.93 7.48 27.05
C ALA A 384 -9.20 8.30 26.74
N ALA A 385 -9.96 8.71 27.76
CA ALA A 385 -11.17 9.52 27.57
C ALA A 385 -10.86 10.94 27.05
N ARG A 386 -9.78 11.57 27.53
CA ARG A 386 -9.33 12.86 27.01
C ARG A 386 -8.99 12.77 25.52
N MET A 387 -8.20 11.79 25.13
CA MET A 387 -7.85 11.56 23.73
C MET A 387 -9.06 11.13 22.89
N GLY A 388 -10.01 10.37 23.45
CA GLY A 388 -11.25 10.00 22.77
C GLY A 388 -12.14 11.21 22.46
N THR A 389 -12.16 12.20 23.36
CA THR A 389 -12.83 13.48 23.11
C THR A 389 -12.14 14.27 21.99
N GLU A 390 -10.79 14.31 21.99
CA GLU A 390 -10.01 14.90 20.90
C GLU A 390 -10.32 14.23 19.56
N TYR A 391 -10.34 12.89 19.53
CA TYR A 391 -10.66 12.10 18.36
C TYR A 391 -12.05 12.42 17.82
N SER A 392 -13.07 12.43 18.67
CA SER A 392 -14.46 12.68 18.27
C SER A 392 -14.66 14.09 17.69
N ASN A 393 -13.91 15.08 18.22
CA ASN A 393 -13.93 16.44 17.69
C ASN A 393 -13.21 16.58 16.35
N LYS A 394 -12.10 15.85 16.16
CA LYS A 394 -11.24 15.97 14.97
C LYS A 394 -11.69 15.07 13.81
N TYR A 395 -12.27 13.91 14.13
CA TYR A 395 -12.66 12.85 13.19
C TYR A 395 -14.09 12.36 13.52
N PRO A 396 -15.12 13.19 13.31
CA PRO A 396 -16.51 12.86 13.68
C PRO A 396 -17.08 11.64 12.94
N ASP A 397 -16.52 11.33 11.76
CA ASP A 397 -16.84 10.17 10.93
C ASP A 397 -15.64 9.23 10.78
N GLY A 398 -14.73 9.26 11.76
CA GLY A 398 -13.50 8.46 11.74
C GLY A 398 -13.76 6.95 11.86
N ARG A 399 -12.82 6.16 11.34
CA ARG A 399 -12.88 4.69 11.29
C ARG A 399 -12.93 4.03 12.68
N CYS A 400 -12.47 4.72 13.71
CA CYS A 400 -12.48 4.23 15.10
C CYS A 400 -13.57 4.87 15.97
N LYS A 401 -14.52 5.59 15.40
CA LYS A 401 -15.59 6.27 16.15
C LYS A 401 -16.30 5.35 17.14
N GLU A 402 -16.79 4.20 16.67
CA GLU A 402 -17.55 3.25 17.50
C GLU A 402 -16.74 2.72 18.69
N ASP A 403 -15.45 2.44 18.49
CA ASP A 403 -14.57 1.97 19.57
C ASP A 403 -14.24 3.09 20.56
N VAL A 404 -14.04 4.31 20.07
CA VAL A 404 -13.79 5.47 20.92
C VAL A 404 -15.02 5.81 21.75
N GLU A 405 -16.22 5.79 21.18
CA GLU A 405 -17.48 6.00 21.89
C GLU A 405 -17.68 4.94 22.99
N ARG A 406 -17.32 3.67 22.72
CA ARG A 406 -17.36 2.59 23.72
C ARG A 406 -16.40 2.84 24.88
N ILE A 407 -15.19 3.31 24.59
CA ILE A 407 -14.21 3.67 25.62
C ILE A 407 -14.71 4.87 26.46
N LEU A 408 -15.36 5.85 25.83
CA LEU A 408 -15.91 7.03 26.50
C LEU A 408 -17.14 6.69 27.37
N SER A 409 -17.94 5.71 26.99
CA SER A 409 -19.07 5.23 27.81
C SER A 409 -18.63 4.41 29.02
N GLY A 410 -17.34 4.04 29.09
CA GLY A 410 -16.78 3.21 30.14
C GLY A 410 -17.14 1.72 30.01
N GLU A 411 -17.70 1.33 28.86
CA GLU A 411 -17.93 -0.07 28.54
C GLU A 411 -16.58 -0.77 28.37
N GLU A 412 -16.38 -1.88 29.09
CA GLU A 412 -15.15 -2.64 28.93
C GLU A 412 -15.08 -3.14 27.49
N PRO A 413 -13.97 -2.90 26.77
CA PRO A 413 -13.82 -3.40 25.42
C PRO A 413 -14.00 -4.90 25.50
N THR A 414 -14.95 -5.41 24.71
CA THR A 414 -15.07 -6.83 24.45
C THR A 414 -13.66 -7.32 24.19
N GLN A 415 -13.11 -8.17 25.07
CA GLN A 415 -11.75 -8.66 24.92
C GLN A 415 -11.68 -9.17 23.49
N GLU A 416 -10.94 -8.43 22.65
CA GLU A 416 -10.78 -8.77 21.25
C GLU A 416 -10.00 -10.08 21.32
N GLU A 417 -10.77 -11.18 21.25
CA GLU A 417 -10.32 -12.52 21.55
C GLU A 417 -9.04 -12.68 20.76
N PRO A 418 -7.87 -12.77 21.43
CA PRO A 418 -6.59 -12.41 20.85
C PRO A 418 -6.51 -13.15 19.54
N GLN A 419 -6.68 -12.41 18.42
CA GLN A 419 -6.94 -13.02 17.13
C GLN A 419 -5.83 -14.03 16.99
N ALA A 420 -6.20 -15.32 17.09
CA ALA A 420 -5.25 -16.40 17.16
C ALA A 420 -4.46 -16.23 15.89
N SER A 421 -3.26 -15.64 16.03
CA SER A 421 -2.44 -15.35 14.89
C SER A 421 -2.30 -16.72 14.24
N PRO A 422 -2.65 -16.88 12.95
CA PRO A 422 -2.53 -18.16 12.27
C PRO A 422 -1.04 -18.48 12.21
N ASP A 423 -0.52 -18.94 13.34
CA ASP A 423 0.89 -19.08 13.57
C ASP A 423 1.25 -20.46 13.05
N ALA A 424 1.99 -20.44 11.94
CA ALA A 424 3.24 -21.16 11.80
C ALA A 424 3.29 -22.68 12.06
N GLY A 425 2.15 -23.36 12.17
CA GLY A 425 2.07 -24.78 12.51
C GLY A 425 1.99 -25.75 11.32
N ALA A 426 2.07 -25.29 10.07
CA ALA A 426 2.26 -26.18 8.93
C ALA A 426 3.77 -26.42 8.69
N GLY A 427 4.41 -27.04 9.68
CA GLY A 427 5.74 -27.60 9.54
C GLY A 427 5.67 -28.85 8.68
N ASP A 428 6.36 -28.80 7.56
CA ASP A 428 6.58 -29.84 6.56
C ASP A 428 7.00 -31.17 7.23
N ALA A 429 6.04 -32.07 7.44
CA ALA A 429 6.32 -33.47 7.73
C ALA A 429 6.51 -34.19 6.39
N SER A 430 7.66 -33.97 5.75
CA SER A 430 8.10 -34.77 4.60
C SER A 430 9.63 -34.75 4.53
N ALA A 431 10.24 -35.70 5.23
CA ALA A 431 11.53 -36.25 4.84
C ALA A 431 11.43 -37.79 4.95
N PRO A 432 11.82 -38.54 3.90
CA PRO A 432 11.95 -40.00 3.94
C PRO A 432 13.17 -40.46 4.73
#